data_AF-A0A392QYK9-F1
#
_entry.id   AF-A0A392QYK9-F1
#
_cell.length_a   1.000
_cell.length_b   1.000
_cell.length_c   1.000
_cell.angle_alpha   90.00
_cell.angle_beta   90.00
_cell.angle_gamma   90.00
#
_symmetry.space_group_name_H-M   'P 1'
#
loop_
_entity.id
_entity.type
_entity.pdbx_description
1 polymer ?
#
loop_
_entity_poly.entity_id
_entity_poly.type
_entity_poly.pdbx_seq_one_letter_code
_entity_poly.pdbx_strand_id
1 'polypeptide(L)' 'MQIPLSYAEDIIGIQGTNIDYIRRTSGAILTVQESRVPDEIVVEIKGTSSQVQTAQQLIQ' A
#
# COMPACT_ATOMS: atom_id res chain seq x y z
N MET A 1 -8.37 -1.01 -1.46
CA MET A 1 -8.40 -0.93 -2.94
C MET A 1 -7.78 -2.19 -3.51
N GLN A 2 -8.26 -2.68 -4.66
CA GLN A 2 -7.66 -3.81 -5.38
C GLN A 2 -6.60 -3.30 -6.34
N ILE A 3 -5.45 -3.98 -6.38
CA ILE A 3 -4.29 -3.62 -7.21
C ILE A 3 -3.72 -4.91 -7.80
N PRO A 4 -3.19 -4.92 -9.04
CA PRO A 4 -2.53 -6.09 -9.59
C PRO A 4 -1.38 -6.57 -8.68
N LEU A 5 -1.22 -7.89 -8.57
CA LEU A 5 -0.19 -8.55 -7.75
C LEU A 5 1.22 -8.11 -8.15
N SER A 6 1.44 -7.75 -9.41
CA SER A 6 2.74 -7.25 -9.90
C SER A 6 3.22 -5.98 -9.18
N TYR A 7 2.30 -5.19 -8.61
CA TYR A 7 2.63 -3.99 -7.83
C TYR A 7 2.99 -4.31 -6.37
N ALA A 8 2.84 -5.57 -5.93
CA ALA A 8 3.17 -5.95 -4.56
C ALA A 8 4.66 -5.74 -4.25
N GLU A 9 5.55 -5.97 -5.23
CA GLU A 9 6.98 -5.73 -5.07
C GLU A 9 7.27 -4.25 -4.88
N ASP A 10 6.65 -3.38 -5.67
CA ASP A 10 6.79 -1.93 -5.53
C ASP A 10 6.23 -1.46 -4.19
N ILE A 11 5.05 -1.94 -3.77
CA ILE A 11 4.40 -1.47 -2.54
C ILE A 11 5.14 -1.98 -1.29
N ILE A 12 5.51 -3.26 -1.24
CA ILE A 12 6.14 -3.87 -0.06
C ILE A 12 7.64 -3.53 -0.05
N GLY A 13 8.31 -3.67 -1.18
CA GLY A 13 9.76 -3.55 -1.31
C GLY A 13 10.54 -4.67 -0.62
N ILE A 14 11.83 -4.74 -0.91
CA ILE A 14 12.75 -5.70 -0.30
C ILE A 14 12.71 -5.52 1.22
N GLN A 15 12.48 -6.60 1.96
CA GLN A 15 12.36 -6.61 3.43
C GLN A 15 11.29 -5.64 4.00
N GLY A 16 10.28 -5.25 3.22
CA GLY A 16 9.25 -4.31 3.69
C GLY A 16 9.69 -2.84 3.71
N THR A 17 10.85 -2.52 3.13
CA THR A 17 11.42 -1.17 3.19
C THR A 17 10.52 -0.10 2.57
N ASN A 18 9.83 -0.42 1.47
CA ASN A 18 9.01 0.59 0.78
C ASN A 18 7.68 0.83 1.47
N ILE A 19 7.00 -0.22 1.95
CA ILE A 19 5.77 -0.04 2.73
C ILE A 19 6.04 0.74 4.02
N ASP A 20 7.20 0.55 4.64
CA ASP A 20 7.63 1.32 5.81
C ASP A 20 7.95 2.77 5.47
N TYR A 21 8.52 3.04 4.29
CA TYR A 21 8.69 4.41 3.79
C TYR A 21 7.33 5.10 3.57
N ILE A 22 6.38 4.43 2.92
CA ILE A 22 5.04 4.97 2.65
C ILE A 22 4.30 5.26 3.97
N ARG A 23 4.31 4.32 4.92
CA ARG A 23 3.71 4.49 6.26
C ARG A 23 4.30 5.70 6.99
N ARG A 24 5.63 5.82 7.02
CA ARG A 24 6.33 6.92 7.72
C ARG A 24 6.04 8.27 7.07
N THR A 25 6.07 8.33 5.75
CA THR A 25 5.92 9.59 5.00
C THR A 25 4.47 10.08 4.99
N SER A 26 3.51 9.17 4.79
CA SER A 26 2.09 9.51 4.75
C SER A 26 1.47 9.66 6.14
N GLY A 27 2.03 9.02 7.17
CA GLY A 27 1.42 8.89 8.49
C GLY A 27 0.19 7.97 8.52
N ALA A 28 -0.13 7.30 7.41
CA ALA A 28 -1.23 6.34 7.33
C ALA A 28 -0.81 4.93 7.80
N ILE A 29 -1.79 4.18 8.27
CA ILE A 29 -1.68 2.74 8.49
C ILE A 29 -1.96 2.04 7.17
N LEU A 30 -0.96 1.34 6.63
CA LEU A 30 -1.09 0.55 5.40
C LEU A 30 -1.02 -0.94 5.72
N THR A 31 -1.94 -1.73 5.15
CA THR A 31 -1.87 -3.21 5.16
C THR A 31 -2.06 -3.75 3.75
N VAL A 32 -1.34 -4.82 3.43
CA VAL A 32 -1.46 -5.56 2.17
C VAL A 32 -1.97 -6.96 2.51
N GLN A 33 -3.02 -7.40 1.83
CA GLN A 33 -3.68 -8.68 2.04
C GLN A 33 -3.85 -9.39 0.69
N GLU A 34 -3.93 -10.72 0.73
CA GLU A 34 -4.29 -11.50 -0.45
C GLU A 34 -5.71 -11.17 -0.92
N SER A 35 -5.91 -11.05 -2.24
CA SER A 35 -7.24 -10.92 -2.82
C SER A 35 -7.88 -12.29 -3.04
N ARG A 36 -9.21 -12.31 -3.11
CA ARG A 36 -9.97 -13.48 -3.60
C ARG A 36 -9.94 -13.58 -5.13
N VAL A 37 -9.48 -12.53 -5.81
CA VAL A 37 -9.29 -12.48 -7.26
C VAL A 37 -7.84 -12.89 -7.56
N PRO A 38 -7.62 -13.83 -8.49
CA PRO A 38 -6.27 -14.19 -8.93
C PRO A 38 -5.49 -12.98 -9.44
N ASP A 39 -4.19 -12.99 -9.22
CA ASP A 39 -3.27 -11.92 -9.66
C ASP A 39 -3.60 -10.51 -9.14
N GLU A 40 -4.31 -10.43 -8.00
CA GLU A 40 -4.57 -9.17 -7.30
C GLU A 40 -4.22 -9.24 -5.81
N ILE A 41 -3.98 -8.07 -5.24
CA ILE A 41 -3.86 -7.84 -3.80
C ILE A 41 -4.87 -6.79 -3.35
N VAL A 42 -5.18 -6.80 -2.06
CA VAL A 42 -5.97 -5.77 -1.41
C VAL A 42 -5.06 -4.91 -0.55
N VAL A 43 -5.03 -3.61 -0.83
CA VAL A 43 -4.34 -2.62 0.00
C VAL A 43 -5.37 -1.83 0.81
N GLU A 44 -5.29 -1.90 2.13
CA GLU A 44 -6.05 -1.02 3.02
C GLU A 44 -5.16 0.13 3.50
N ILE A 45 -5.74 1.34 3.48
CA ILE A 45 -5.09 2.56 3.95
C ILE A 45 -6.05 3.20 4.96
N LYS A 46 -5.58 3.42 6.18
CA LYS A 46 -6.36 4.03 7.27
C LYS A 46 -5.62 5.24 7.83
N GLY A 47 -6.34 6.33 8.04
CA GLY A 47 -5.80 7.60 8.52
C GLY A 47 -6.78 8.74 8.24
N THR A 48 -6.33 9.98 8.42
CA THR A 48 -7.08 11.16 7.94
C THR A 48 -7.11 11.18 6.40
N SER A 49 -8.02 11.97 5.82
CA SER A 49 -8.10 12.10 4.36
C SER A 49 -6.77 12.52 3.72
N SER A 50 -6.02 13.43 4.36
CA SER A 50 -4.71 13.86 3.87
C SER A 50 -3.65 12.76 3.96
N GLN A 51 -3.64 11.96 5.03
CA GLN A 51 -2.72 10.82 5.18
C GLN A 51 -3.02 9.76 4.11
N VAL A 52 -4.30 9.42 3.91
CA VAL A 52 -4.73 8.47 2.89
C VAL A 52 -4.35 8.95 1.49
N GLN A 53 -4.62 10.22 1.18
CA GLN A 53 -4.28 10.80 -0.13
C GLN A 53 -2.77 10.79 -0.38
N THR A 54 -1.97 11.15 0.63
CA THR A 54 -0.50 11.11 0.54
C THR A 54 -0.01 9.67 0.30
N ALA A 55 -0.54 8.69 1.02
CA ALA A 55 -0.18 7.28 0.82
C ALA A 55 -0.52 6.80 -0.61
N GLN A 56 -1.70 7.16 -1.12
CA GLN A 56 -2.11 6.83 -2.49
C GLN A 56 -1.23 7.47 -3.57
N GLN A 57 -0.66 8.64 -3.31
CA GLN A 57 0.29 9.28 -4.23
C GLN A 57 1.65 8.59 -4.25
N LEU A 58 2.08 8.04 -3.11
CA LEU A 58 3.36 7.30 -2.99
C LEU A 58 3.29 5.88 -3.55
N ILE A 59 2.09 5.32 -3.72
CA ILE A 59 1.84 3.98 -4.30
C ILE A 59 1.78 4.03 -5.85
N GLN A 60 1.54 5.20 -6.44
CA GLN A 60 1.39 5.39 -7.89
C GLN A 60 2.71 5.49 -8.64
#